data_AF-A0A5B1CCP8-F1
#
_entry.id   AF-A0A5B1CCP8-F1
#
_cell.length_a   1.000
_cell.length_b   1.000
_cell.length_c   1.000
_cell.angle_alpha   90.00
_cell.angle_beta   90.00
_cell.angle_gamma   90.00
#
_symmetry.space_group_name_H-M   'P 1'
#
loop_
_entity.id
_entity.type
_entity.pdbx_description
1 polymer ?
#
loop_
_entity_poly.entity_id
_entity_poly.type
_entity_poly.pdbx_seq_one_letter_code
_entity_poly.pdbx_strand_id
1 'polypeptide(L)'
;MAVLDGQIQLMLTEGIVAEYADVMGRPPVRKLTGLTVKQNADLILDLISLSHQTQLHFSWRPNLLDEADNKFIEAAIAATAIIVTYNVRDFSQPDLVKHGWDVMTPLEFTTLYDQEN
;
A
#
# COMPACT_ATOMS: atom_id res chain seq x y z
N MET A 1 11.13 -11.76 2.84
CA MET A 1 11.81 -11.05 3.96
C MET A 1 12.28 -9.67 3.56
N ALA A 2 12.49 -9.37 2.27
CA ALA A 2 12.96 -8.10 1.72
C ALA A 2 12.46 -6.79 2.39
N VAL A 3 11.18 -6.66 2.76
CA VAL A 3 10.69 -5.48 3.51
C VAL A 3 11.27 -5.42 4.93
N LEU A 4 11.28 -6.55 5.64
CA LEU A 4 11.84 -6.65 6.99
C LEU A 4 13.36 -6.44 6.98
N ASP A 5 14.02 -6.88 5.91
CA ASP A 5 15.46 -6.71 5.72
C ASP A 5 15.81 -5.30 5.20
N GLY A 6 14.82 -4.42 4.99
CA GLY A 6 15.00 -3.04 4.52
C GLY A 6 15.40 -2.92 3.05
N GLN A 7 15.33 -4.01 2.27
CA GLN A 7 15.63 -4.04 0.84
C GLN A 7 14.50 -3.40 0.01
N ILE A 8 13.28 -3.42 0.53
CA ILE A 8 12.11 -2.74 -0.05
C ILE A 8 11.55 -1.80 1.00
N GLN A 9 11.40 -0.52 0.64
CA GLN A 9 10.73 0.45 1.50
C GLN A 9 9.23 0.47 1.21
N LEU A 10 8.43 0.46 2.28
CA LEU A 10 6.99 0.65 2.18
C LEU A 10 6.65 2.13 2.22
N MET A 11 5.60 2.54 1.52
CA MET A 11 5.01 3.87 1.64
C MET A 11 3.65 3.75 2.34
N LEU A 12 3.53 4.30 3.55
CA LEU A 12 2.28 4.28 4.31
C LEU A 12 1.86 5.69 4.68
N THR A 13 0.65 6.06 4.28
CA THR A 13 -0.01 7.30 4.71
C THR A 13 -0.98 6.98 5.86
N GLU A 14 -1.41 8.01 6.60
CA GLU A 14 -2.40 7.83 7.67
C GLU A 14 -3.67 7.12 7.17
N GLY A 15 -4.17 7.50 5.98
CA GLY A 15 -5.35 6.89 5.39
C GLY A 15 -5.15 5.41 5.04
N ILE A 16 -3.95 4.99 4.64
CA ILE A 16 -3.61 3.58 4.38
C ILE A 16 -3.52 2.82 5.71
N VAL A 17 -2.87 3.40 6.72
CA VAL A 17 -2.79 2.81 8.07
C VAL A 17 -4.18 2.59 8.67
N ALA A 18 -5.08 3.56 8.50
CA ALA A 18 -6.46 3.46 8.97
C ALA A 18 -7.23 2.31 8.29
N GLU A 19 -7.04 2.09 6.99
CA GLU A 19 -7.62 0.92 6.28
C GLU A 19 -7.08 -0.40 6.84
N TYR A 20 -5.77 -0.49 7.08
CA TYR A 20 -5.19 -1.68 7.71
C TYR A 20 -5.80 -1.93 9.08
N ALA A 21 -5.94 -0.90 9.91
CA ALA A 21 -6.53 -1.02 11.24
C ALA A 21 -8.00 -1.46 11.18
N ASP A 22 -8.80 -0.88 10.28
CA ASP A 22 -10.19 -1.27 10.08
C ASP A 22 -10.29 -2.74 9.64
N VAL A 23 -9.60 -3.12 8.56
CA VAL A 23 -9.63 -4.49 8.00
C VAL A 23 -9.17 -5.51 9.03
N MET A 24 -8.03 -5.28 9.69
CA MET A 24 -7.47 -6.19 10.70
C MET A 24 -8.36 -6.28 11.95
N GLY A 25 -9.16 -5.24 12.24
CA GLY A 25 -10.14 -5.22 13.32
C GLY A 25 -11.37 -6.09 13.07
N ARG A 26 -11.69 -6.40 11.80
CA ARG A 26 -12.93 -7.10 11.43
C ARG A 26 -12.95 -8.53 12.00
N PRO A 27 -14.07 -9.00 12.58
CA PRO A 27 -14.16 -10.34 13.17
C PRO A 27 -13.74 -11.49 12.23
N PRO A 28 -14.09 -11.50 10.93
CA PRO A 28 -13.63 -12.54 10.01
C PRO A 28 -12.11 -12.56 9.85
N VAL A 29 -11.47 -11.39 9.76
CA VAL A 29 -10.01 -11.26 9.61
C VAL A 29 -9.30 -11.68 10.89
N ARG A 30 -9.79 -11.24 12.05
CA ARG A 30 -9.25 -11.69 13.35
C ARG A 30 -9.35 -13.19 13.55
N LYS A 31 -10.43 -13.81 13.07
CA LYS A 31 -10.59 -15.27 13.09
C LYS A 31 -9.63 -15.97 12.13
N LEU A 32 -9.39 -15.39 10.95
CA LEU A 32 -8.46 -15.92 9.95
C LEU A 32 -7.01 -15.86 10.43
N THR A 33 -6.58 -14.72 11.00
CA THR A 33 -5.20 -14.51 11.43
C THR A 33 -4.89 -15.12 12.79
N GLY A 34 -5.90 -15.29 13.65
CA GLY A 34 -5.74 -15.76 15.02
C GLY A 34 -5.06 -14.74 15.95
N LEU A 35 -4.81 -13.52 15.48
CA LEU A 35 -4.12 -12.49 16.23
C LEU A 35 -5.03 -11.87 17.30
N THR A 36 -4.44 -11.61 18.46
CA THR A 36 -5.09 -10.80 19.50
C THR A 36 -5.18 -9.34 19.06
N VAL A 37 -6.05 -8.56 19.71
CA VAL A 37 -6.16 -7.11 19.44
C VAL A 37 -4.81 -6.41 19.61
N LYS A 38 -4.06 -6.79 20.65
CA LYS A 38 -2.71 -6.25 20.89
C LYS A 38 -1.76 -6.61 19.75
N GLN A 39 -1.67 -7.88 19.35
CA GLN A 39 -0.78 -8.30 18.26
C GLN A 39 -1.12 -7.64 16.92
N ASN A 40 -2.40 -7.38 16.64
CA ASN A 40 -2.79 -6.60 15.47
C ASN A 40 -2.25 -5.17 15.53
N ALA A 41 -2.39 -4.50 16.68
CA ALA A 41 -1.87 -3.15 16.87
C ALA A 41 -0.33 -3.12 16.77
N ASP A 42 0.35 -4.09 17.38
CA ASP A 42 1.80 -4.24 17.32
C ASP A 42 2.26 -4.46 15.86
N LEU A 43 1.59 -5.32 15.09
CA LEU A 43 1.91 -5.55 13.67
C LEU A 43 1.76 -4.27 12.83
N ILE A 44 0.70 -3.49 13.06
CA ILE A 44 0.50 -2.23 12.34
C ILE A 44 1.60 -1.22 12.71
N LEU A 45 1.97 -1.16 13.99
CA LEU A 45 3.05 -0.30 14.45
C LEU A 45 4.40 -0.69 13.85
N ASP A 46 4.68 -2.00 13.75
CA ASP A 46 5.88 -2.52 13.10
C ASP A 46 5.92 -2.13 11.62
N LEU A 47 4.80 -2.28 10.89
CA LEU A 47 4.70 -1.83 9.49
C LEU A 47 4.94 -0.32 9.34
N ILE A 48 4.38 0.49 10.24
CA ILE A 48 4.62 1.94 10.26
C ILE A 48 6.10 2.23 10.49
N SER A 49 6.77 1.50 11.39
CA SER A 49 8.19 1.69 11.69
C SER A 49 9.12 1.34 10.51
N LEU A 50 8.68 0.44 9.63
CA LEU A 50 9.40 0.03 8.42
C LEU A 50 9.08 0.90 7.20
N SER A 51 8.10 1.80 7.31
CA SER A 51 7.62 2.61 6.19
C SER A 51 8.29 3.98 6.13
N HIS A 52 8.46 4.47 4.92
CA HIS A 52 8.70 5.88 4.67
C HIS A 52 7.42 6.68 4.96
N GLN A 53 7.53 7.68 5.83
CA GLN A 53 6.41 8.55 6.20
C GLN A 53 6.52 9.86 5.41
N THR A 54 5.45 10.21 4.69
CA THR A 54 5.34 11.55 4.08
C THR A 54 4.00 12.17 4.42
N GLN A 55 4.01 13.48 4.67
CA GLN A 55 2.78 14.25 4.84
C GLN A 55 2.28 14.66 3.45
N LEU A 56 1.11 14.17 3.06
CA LEU A 56 0.50 14.49 1.77
C LEU A 56 -0.20 15.85 1.83
N HIS A 57 0.01 16.67 0.80
CA HIS A 57 -0.78 17.87 0.54
C HIS A 57 -1.84 17.55 -0.52
N PHE A 58 -3.10 17.43 -0.11
CA PHE A 58 -4.26 16.95 -0.88
C PHE A 58 -4.75 17.87 -2.02
N SER A 59 -3.86 18.57 -2.72
CA SER A 59 -4.25 19.55 -3.74
C SER A 59 -4.54 18.94 -5.12
N TRP A 60 -4.24 17.66 -5.34
CA TRP A 60 -4.46 16.97 -6.61
C TRP A 60 -5.45 15.82 -6.42
N ARG A 61 -6.57 15.84 -7.17
CA ARG A 61 -7.56 14.75 -7.19
C ARG A 61 -7.58 14.12 -8.58
N PRO A 62 -6.88 12.99 -8.79
CA PRO A 62 -7.12 12.18 -9.97
C PRO A 62 -8.58 11.70 -9.92
N ASN A 63 -9.27 11.68 -11.06
CA ASN A 63 -10.67 11.23 -11.15
C ASN A 63 -10.76 9.69 -11.02
N LEU A 64 -10.46 9.15 -9.83
CA LEU A 64 -10.74 7.75 -9.55
C LEU A 64 -12.24 7.48 -9.56
N LEU A 65 -12.60 6.25 -9.94
CA LEU A 65 -13.98 5.75 -9.85
C LEU A 65 -14.41 5.57 -8.40
N ASP A 66 -13.47 5.24 -7.50
CA ASP A 66 -13.68 5.18 -6.05
C ASP A 66 -12.83 6.23 -5.34
N GLU A 67 -13.47 7.17 -4.66
CA GLU A 67 -12.78 8.22 -3.90
C GLU A 67 -11.96 7.66 -2.73
N ALA A 68 -12.33 6.50 -2.20
CA ALA A 68 -11.59 5.85 -1.12
C ALA A 68 -10.19 5.41 -1.58
N ASP A 69 -10.03 5.05 -2.86
CA ASP A 69 -8.76 4.54 -3.39
C ASP A 69 -7.75 5.65 -3.73
N ASN A 70 -8.17 6.92 -3.72
CA ASN A 70 -7.29 8.09 -3.98
C ASN A 70 -6.07 8.09 -3.07
N LYS A 71 -6.23 7.65 -1.82
CA LYS A 71 -5.13 7.62 -0.83
C LYS A 71 -3.92 6.78 -1.30
N PHE A 72 -4.14 5.73 -2.08
CA PHE A 72 -3.06 4.89 -2.60
C PHE A 72 -2.33 5.57 -3.76
N ILE A 73 -3.06 6.28 -4.63
CA ILE A 73 -2.45 7.06 -5.71
C ILE A 73 -1.65 8.22 -5.15
N GLU A 74 -2.20 8.96 -4.18
CA GLU A 74 -1.50 10.09 -3.56
C GLU A 74 -0.21 9.62 -2.87
N ALA A 75 -0.26 8.46 -2.19
CA ALA A 75 0.91 7.84 -1.58
C ALA A 75 1.97 7.48 -2.63
N ALA A 76 1.55 6.83 -3.73
CA ALA A 76 2.44 6.53 -4.84
C ALA A 76 3.12 7.80 -5.36
N ILE A 77 2.33 8.85 -5.59
CA ILE A 77 2.79 10.12 -6.14
C ILE A 77 3.84 10.80 -5.28
N ALA A 78 3.58 10.92 -3.99
CA ALA A 78 4.51 11.60 -3.12
C ALA A 78 5.82 10.84 -2.90
N ALA A 79 5.82 9.52 -3.13
CA ALA A 79 6.99 8.68 -2.90
C ALA A 79 7.71 8.24 -4.18
N THR A 80 7.19 8.56 -5.38
CA THR A 80 7.69 7.91 -6.62
C THR A 80 7.66 6.38 -6.51
N ALA A 81 6.64 5.84 -5.83
CA ALA A 81 6.49 4.43 -5.56
C ALA A 81 5.61 3.72 -6.60
N ILE A 82 5.87 2.43 -6.79
CA ILE A 82 5.02 1.51 -7.55
C ILE A 82 3.81 1.08 -6.71
N ILE A 83 2.67 0.81 -7.35
CA ILE A 83 1.50 0.24 -6.69
C ILE A 83 1.45 -1.26 -6.95
N VAL A 84 1.55 -2.05 -5.88
CA VAL A 84 1.42 -3.51 -5.94
C VAL A 84 0.04 -3.93 -5.42
N THR A 85 -0.85 -4.39 -6.30
CA THR A 85 -2.25 -4.70 -5.96
C THR A 85 -2.83 -5.79 -6.85
N TYR A 86 -3.77 -6.57 -6.32
CA TYR A 86 -4.58 -7.48 -7.15
C TYR A 86 -5.64 -6.73 -7.98
N ASN A 87 -6.00 -5.50 -7.58
CA ASN A 87 -7.02 -4.70 -8.27
C ASN A 87 -6.41 -3.78 -9.35
N VAL A 88 -5.55 -4.34 -10.21
CA VAL A 88 -4.77 -3.56 -11.19
C VAL A 88 -5.65 -2.67 -12.08
N ARG A 89 -6.84 -3.16 -12.44
CA ARG A 89 -7.78 -2.45 -13.33
C ARG A 89 -8.16 -1.06 -12.79
N ASP A 90 -8.38 -0.94 -11.49
CA ASP A 90 -8.90 0.29 -10.89
C ASP A 90 -7.80 1.36 -10.73
N PHE A 91 -6.53 0.93 -10.71
CA PHE A 91 -5.36 1.79 -10.64
C PHE A 91 -4.65 2.01 -12.00
N SER A 92 -5.03 1.30 -13.07
CA SER A 92 -4.41 1.43 -14.40
C SER A 92 -4.97 2.59 -15.23
N GLN A 93 -5.34 3.70 -14.59
CA GLN A 93 -5.94 4.82 -15.31
C GLN A 93 -4.96 5.45 -16.29
N PRO A 94 -5.39 5.84 -17.51
CA PRO A 94 -4.50 6.40 -18.53
C PRO A 94 -3.71 7.62 -18.07
N ASP A 95 -4.26 8.44 -17.17
CA ASP A 95 -3.57 9.61 -16.65
C ASP A 95 -2.44 9.25 -15.67
N LEU A 96 -2.57 8.15 -14.92
CA LEU A 96 -1.48 7.64 -14.08
C LEU A 96 -0.34 7.07 -14.91
N VAL A 97 -0.66 6.28 -15.95
CA VAL A 97 0.36 5.73 -16.86
C VAL A 97 1.17 6.85 -17.53
N LYS A 98 0.52 7.98 -17.89
CA LYS A 98 1.21 9.17 -18.45
C LYS A 98 2.21 9.82 -17.49
N HIS A 99 2.04 9.64 -16.20
CA HIS A 99 2.95 10.15 -15.18
C HIS A 99 4.06 9.14 -14.81
N GLY A 100 4.15 8.01 -15.50
CA GLY A 100 5.23 7.02 -15.33
C GLY A 100 5.04 6.10 -14.12
N TRP A 101 3.79 5.92 -13.68
CA TRP A 101 3.48 5.07 -12.53
C TRP A 101 3.22 3.63 -12.96
N ASP A 102 3.97 2.70 -12.37
CA ASP A 102 3.78 1.27 -12.57
C ASP A 102 2.79 0.70 -11.56
N VAL A 103 1.82 -0.03 -12.08
CA VAL A 103 0.88 -0.85 -11.30
C VAL A 103 1.07 -2.29 -11.71
N MET A 104 1.28 -3.17 -10.74
CA MET A 104 1.46 -4.59 -11.00
C MET A 104 0.85 -5.44 -9.90
N THR A 105 0.63 -6.71 -10.20
CA THR A 105 0.19 -7.70 -9.22
C THR A 105 1.33 -8.09 -8.27
N PRO A 106 1.02 -8.61 -7.06
CA PRO A 106 2.05 -9.16 -6.18
C PRO A 106 2.90 -10.24 -6.84
N LEU A 107 2.32 -11.07 -7.71
CA LEU A 107 3.05 -12.13 -8.41
C LEU A 107 4.06 -11.57 -9.43
N GLU A 108 3.66 -10.56 -10.19
CA GLU A 108 4.55 -9.87 -11.12
C GLU A 108 5.70 -9.20 -10.36
N PHE A 109 5.39 -8.51 -9.26
CA PHE A 109 6.39 -7.88 -8.41
C PHE A 109 7.42 -8.90 -7.87
N THR A 110 6.97 -10.03 -7.31
CA THR A 110 7.89 -11.05 -6.81
C THR A 110 8.73 -11.67 -7.92
N THR A 111 8.15 -11.88 -9.10
CA THR A 111 8.88 -12.42 -10.26
C THR A 111 9.97 -11.47 -10.72
N LEU A 112 9.69 -10.17 -10.76
CA LEU A 112 10.66 -9.14 -11.12
C LEU A 112 11.77 -9.05 -10.06
N TYR A 113 11.40 -9.02 -8.77
CA TYR A 113 12.33 -8.94 -7.66
C TYR A 113 13.34 -10.11 -7.63
N ASP A 114 12.87 -11.33 -7.90
CA ASP A 114 13.70 -12.54 -7.96
C ASP A 114 14.62 -12.59 -9.20
N GLN A 115 14.34 -11.80 -10.25
CA GLN A 115 15.22 -11.70 -11.42
C GLN A 115 16.36 -10.70 -11.20
N GLU A 116 16.15 -9.71 -10.33
CA GLU A 116 17.09 -8.63 -10.05
C GLU A 116 18.01 -8.92 -8.85
N ASN A 117 17.73 -9.97 -8.06
CA ASN A 117 18.48 -10.38 -6.86
C ASN A 117 18.85 -11.87 -6.87
#